data_AF-A0A2D5KCC3-F1
#
_entry.id   AF-A0A2D5KCC3-F1
#
_cell.length_a   1.000
_cell.length_b   1.000
_cell.length_c   1.000
_cell.angle_alpha   90.00
_cell.angle_beta   90.00
_cell.angle_gamma   90.00
#
_symmetry.space_group_name_H-M   'P 1'
#
loop_
_entity.id
_entity.type
_entity.pdbx_description
1 polymer ?
#
loop_
_entity_poly.entity_id
_entity_poly.type
_entity_poly.pdbx_seq_one_letter_code
_entity_poly.pdbx_strand_id
1 'polypeptide(L)'
;MNFIKPIGFLLFVTFTSFSPLLKAQKVYETNFKSEADRLVFVTDFKSEADYLIYETEFKSEAKKSSGLWFWTDFKSEADYLIYFTKFKSEADWLIYYTDFKSEAGKQD
;
A
#
# COMPACT_ATOMS: atom_id res chain seq x y z
N MET A 1 23.33 -13.49 -60.17
CA MET A 1 22.77 -14.65 -59.47
C MET A 1 22.85 -14.39 -57.97
N ASN A 2 21.77 -13.86 -57.41
CA ASN A 2 21.12 -14.29 -56.17
C ASN A 2 21.94 -14.64 -54.90
N PHE A 3 21.50 -14.01 -53.79
CA PHE A 3 21.25 -14.62 -52.46
C PHE A 3 22.52 -14.88 -51.60
N ILE A 4 22.67 -14.53 -50.31
CA ILE A 4 21.76 -14.26 -49.16
C ILE A 4 22.58 -13.49 -48.10
N LYS A 5 21.98 -12.47 -47.44
CA LYS A 5 22.53 -11.89 -46.19
C LYS A 5 22.17 -12.83 -45.02
N PRO A 6 23.11 -13.28 -44.15
CA PRO A 6 22.70 -14.00 -42.96
C PRO A 6 21.96 -13.03 -42.03
N ILE A 7 20.67 -13.30 -41.88
CA ILE A 7 19.76 -12.69 -40.91
C ILE A 7 20.31 -12.97 -39.52
N GLY A 8 20.90 -11.94 -38.93
CA GLY A 8 21.30 -11.92 -37.53
C GLY A 8 20.06 -11.80 -36.65
N PHE A 9 19.78 -12.89 -35.95
CA PHE A 9 18.87 -13.01 -34.83
C PHE A 9 19.06 -11.89 -33.80
N LEU A 10 18.00 -11.14 -33.47
CA LEU A 10 17.90 -10.49 -32.16
C LEU A 10 16.42 -10.37 -31.76
N LEU A 11 16.07 -11.28 -30.85
CA LEU A 11 14.85 -11.36 -30.04
C LEU A 11 14.78 -10.17 -29.06
N PHE A 12 13.61 -9.94 -28.44
CA PHE A 12 13.32 -9.05 -27.29
C PHE A 12 12.99 -7.59 -27.68
N VAL A 13 11.87 -6.97 -27.28
CA VAL A 13 11.20 -6.98 -25.96
C VAL A 13 9.68 -6.75 -26.17
N THR A 14 8.82 -7.64 -25.67
CA THR A 14 7.41 -7.26 -25.44
C THR A 14 7.33 -6.52 -24.11
N PHE A 15 7.15 -5.20 -24.17
CA PHE A 15 6.89 -4.37 -23.00
C PHE A 15 5.44 -4.59 -22.56
N THR A 16 5.18 -5.69 -21.85
CA THR A 16 3.91 -5.82 -21.12
C THR A 16 4.02 -4.95 -19.88
N SER A 17 3.52 -3.72 -19.96
CA SER A 17 3.21 -2.89 -18.80
C SER A 17 2.22 -3.65 -17.92
N PHE A 18 2.73 -4.47 -17.01
CA PHE A 18 1.95 -5.01 -15.92
C PHE A 18 1.66 -3.83 -15.00
N SER A 19 0.55 -3.12 -15.26
CA SER A 19 0.03 -2.16 -14.29
C SER A 19 -0.40 -2.98 -13.08
N PRO A 20 0.28 -2.86 -11.92
CA PRO A 20 -0.18 -3.57 -10.75
C PRO A 20 -1.58 -3.06 -10.44
N LEU A 21 -2.52 -4.00 -10.40
CA LEU A 21 -3.92 -3.81 -10.03
C LEU A 21 -3.98 -2.77 -8.91
N LEU A 22 -4.68 -1.67 -9.19
CA LEU A 22 -4.77 -0.51 -8.30
C LEU A 22 -5.44 -0.94 -7.00
N LYS A 23 -4.64 -1.28 -5.96
CA LYS A 23 -5.18 -1.48 -4.62
C LYS A 23 -5.60 -0.12 -4.06
N ALA A 24 -6.90 0.00 -3.78
CA ALA A 24 -7.44 1.01 -2.90
C ALA A 24 -6.87 0.82 -1.47
N GLN A 25 -7.14 1.73 -0.54
CA GLN A 25 -6.73 1.59 0.87
C GLN A 25 -7.93 1.27 1.77
N LYS A 26 -8.67 0.19 1.44
CA LYS A 26 -9.61 -0.40 2.39
C LYS A 26 -8.84 -1.23 3.40
N VAL A 27 -9.03 -0.96 4.67
CA VAL A 27 -8.25 -1.58 5.74
C VAL A 27 -9.17 -2.37 6.66
N TYR A 28 -8.75 -3.57 7.00
CA TYR A 28 -9.39 -4.40 8.02
C TYR A 28 -8.41 -4.64 9.15
N GLU A 29 -8.83 -4.37 10.39
CA GLU A 29 -8.05 -4.70 11.57
C GLU A 29 -8.24 -6.19 11.91
N THR A 30 -7.16 -6.96 11.84
CA THR A 30 -7.18 -8.35 12.30
C THR A 30 -6.72 -8.45 13.75
N ASN A 31 -7.34 -9.37 14.49
CA ASN A 31 -6.91 -9.74 15.84
C ASN A 31 -5.75 -10.75 15.85
N PHE A 32 -5.35 -11.27 14.69
CA PHE A 32 -4.34 -12.33 14.56
C PHE A 32 -3.12 -11.81 13.78
N LYS A 33 -2.01 -11.61 14.50
CA LYS A 33 -0.72 -11.18 13.93
C LYS A 33 -0.27 -12.05 12.74
N SER A 34 -0.56 -13.35 12.76
CA SER A 34 -0.20 -14.30 11.70
C SER A 34 -0.97 -14.11 10.38
N GLU A 35 -2.09 -13.38 10.40
CA GLU A 35 -2.91 -13.12 9.21
C GLU A 35 -2.63 -11.75 8.59
N ALA A 36 -1.86 -10.91 9.30
CA ALA A 36 -1.66 -9.53 8.90
C ALA A 36 -0.76 -9.45 7.66
N ASP A 37 -1.15 -8.60 6.72
CA ASP A 37 -0.28 -8.18 5.63
C ASP A 37 0.82 -7.25 6.14
N ARG A 38 0.50 -6.44 7.17
CA ARG A 38 1.40 -5.47 7.79
C ARG A 38 1.16 -5.36 9.29
N LEU A 39 2.25 -5.28 10.03
CA LEU A 39 2.28 -4.92 11.44
C LEU A 39 2.45 -3.42 11.54
N VAL A 40 1.51 -2.75 12.20
CA VAL A 40 1.49 -1.29 12.28
C VAL A 40 1.66 -0.84 13.72
N PHE A 41 2.51 0.16 13.94
CA PHE A 41 2.62 0.85 15.21
C PHE A 41 2.10 2.28 15.04
N VAL A 42 1.15 2.67 15.90
CA VAL A 42 0.66 4.05 15.96
C VAL A 42 1.59 4.83 16.87
N THR A 43 2.27 5.83 16.33
CA THR A 43 3.12 6.75 17.11
C THR A 43 2.33 7.99 17.54
N ASP A 44 2.67 8.53 18.70
CA ASP A 44 2.16 9.82 19.18
C ASP A 44 2.89 11.01 18.54
N PHE A 45 4.01 10.76 17.84
CA PHE A 45 4.85 11.80 17.27
C PHE A 45 4.79 11.76 15.75
N LYS A 46 4.13 12.79 15.17
CA LYS A 46 4.05 12.99 13.72
C LYS A 46 5.41 12.89 13.03
N SER A 47 6.49 13.41 13.63
CA SER A 47 7.84 13.39 13.03
C SER A 47 8.49 12.01 12.93
N GLU A 48 7.96 10.99 13.58
CA GLU A 48 8.50 9.63 13.54
C GLU A 48 7.76 8.72 12.56
N ALA A 49 6.64 9.18 12.00
CA ALA A 49 5.78 8.35 11.19
C ALA A 49 6.37 8.15 9.80
N ASP A 50 6.24 6.94 9.27
CA ASP A 50 6.46 6.67 7.85
C ASP A 50 5.27 7.15 7.01
N TYR A 51 4.06 7.13 7.59
CA TYR A 51 2.82 7.53 6.95
C TYR A 51 1.93 8.36 7.86
N LEU A 52 1.36 9.42 7.29
CA LEU A 52 0.25 10.15 7.88
C LEU A 52 -1.05 9.57 7.37
N ILE A 53 -1.89 9.09 8.28
CA ILE A 53 -3.14 8.42 7.96
C ILE A 53 -4.31 9.33 8.33
N TYR A 54 -5.18 9.57 7.38
CA TYR A 54 -6.49 10.18 7.61
C TYR A 54 -7.56 9.11 7.43
N GLU A 55 -8.42 8.96 8.43
CA GLU A 55 -9.55 8.04 8.36
C GLU A 55 -10.70 8.70 7.60
N THR A 56 -11.06 8.14 6.45
CA THR A 56 -12.19 8.62 5.64
C THR A 56 -13.41 7.73 5.85
N GLU A 57 -14.58 8.36 5.90
CA GLU A 57 -15.87 7.67 5.88
C GLU A 57 -16.29 7.25 4.46
N PHE A 58 -15.55 7.68 3.43
CA PHE A 58 -15.93 7.46 2.03
C PHE A 58 -14.98 6.48 1.34
N LYS A 59 -15.46 5.26 1.06
CA LYS A 59 -14.73 4.21 0.31
C LYS A 59 -14.15 4.69 -1.03
N SER A 60 -14.79 5.65 -1.69
CA SER A 60 -14.33 6.21 -2.96
C SER A 60 -13.05 7.07 -2.83
N GLU A 61 -12.71 7.52 -1.63
CA GLU A 61 -11.55 8.35 -1.35
C GLU A 61 -10.30 7.55 -1.02
N ALA A 62 -10.45 6.28 -0.62
CA ALA A 62 -9.37 5.38 -0.25
C ALA A 62 -8.54 4.96 -1.48
N LYS A 63 -7.70 5.87 -1.97
CA LYS A 63 -6.87 5.68 -3.17
C LYS A 63 -5.51 5.09 -2.80
N LYS A 64 -4.81 4.57 -3.83
CA LYS A 64 -3.47 4.01 -3.65
C LYS A 64 -2.51 5.05 -3.09
N SER A 65 -1.78 4.67 -2.04
CA SER A 65 -0.71 5.46 -1.44
C SER A 65 -1.12 6.87 -0.99
N SER A 66 -2.43 7.13 -0.81
CA SER A 66 -2.90 8.46 -0.42
C SER A 66 -2.88 8.71 1.09
N GLY A 67 -2.63 7.67 1.89
CA GLY A 67 -2.80 7.75 3.35
C GLY A 67 -4.26 7.94 3.77
N LEU A 68 -5.22 7.68 2.87
CA LEU A 68 -6.65 7.80 3.16
C LEU A 68 -7.19 6.41 3.42
N TRP A 69 -7.38 6.07 4.70
CA TRP A 69 -7.83 4.75 5.10
C TRP A 69 -9.34 4.73 5.27
N PHE A 70 -9.97 3.77 4.60
CA PHE A 70 -11.37 3.43 4.84
C PHE A 70 -11.42 2.11 5.58
N TRP A 71 -11.91 2.11 6.82
CA TRP A 71 -12.08 0.90 7.60
C TRP A 71 -13.27 0.09 7.13
N THR A 72 -13.07 -1.22 6.98
CA THR A 72 -14.14 -2.16 6.63
C THR A 72 -14.27 -3.23 7.69
N ASP A 73 -15.50 -3.68 7.96
CA ASP A 73 -15.77 -4.81 8.83
C ASP A 73 -15.61 -6.17 8.11
N PHE A 74 -15.39 -6.17 6.79
CA PHE A 74 -15.31 -7.39 5.99
C PHE A 74 -13.89 -7.64 5.49
N LYS A 75 -13.20 -8.61 6.11
CA LYS A 75 -11.87 -9.08 5.73
C LYS A 75 -11.73 -9.39 4.23
N SER A 76 -12.77 -9.91 3.60
CA SER A 76 -12.77 -10.25 2.16
C SER A 76 -12.74 -9.04 1.23
N GLU A 77 -13.12 -7.85 1.70
CA GLU A 77 -13.08 -6.62 0.92
C GLU A 77 -11.82 -5.81 1.12
N ALA A 78 -11.02 -6.14 2.13
CA ALA A 78 -9.86 -5.36 2.51
C ALA A 78 -8.73 -5.47 1.48
N ASP A 79 -8.08 -4.35 1.22
CA ASP A 79 -6.85 -4.30 0.42
C ASP A 79 -5.63 -4.65 1.28
N TYR A 80 -5.70 -4.32 2.58
CA TYR A 80 -4.73 -4.65 3.62
C TYR A 80 -5.41 -5.16 4.89
N LEU A 81 -4.87 -6.24 5.43
CA LEU A 81 -5.14 -6.72 6.79
C LEU A 81 -4.04 -6.20 7.70
N ILE A 82 -4.41 -5.39 8.68
CA ILE A 82 -3.45 -4.74 9.58
C ILE A 82 -3.61 -5.29 10.98
N TYR A 83 -2.48 -5.57 11.61
CA TYR A 83 -2.42 -5.86 13.04
C TYR A 83 -1.68 -4.73 13.74
N PHE A 84 -2.33 -4.08 14.70
CA PHE A 84 -1.68 -3.06 15.51
C PHE A 84 -0.79 -3.72 16.57
N THR A 85 0.53 -3.57 16.41
CA THR A 85 1.50 -4.02 17.41
C THR A 85 1.70 -2.95 18.48
N LYS A 86 2.00 -3.41 19.70
CA LYS A 86 2.42 -2.54 20.82
C LYS A 86 3.92 -2.23 20.79
N PHE A 87 4.68 -2.87 19.91
CA PHE A 87 6.13 -2.76 19.86
C PHE A 87 6.60 -2.13 18.55
N LYS A 88 7.11 -0.90 18.63
CA LYS A 88 7.68 -0.16 17.49
C LYS A 88 8.73 -0.96 16.71
N SER A 89 9.53 -1.77 17.40
CA SER A 89 10.57 -2.61 16.79
C SER A 89 10.06 -3.75 15.91
N GLU A 90 8.78 -4.11 16.02
CA GLU A 90 8.17 -5.16 15.20
C GLU A 90 7.39 -4.62 14.01
N ALA A 91 7.20 -3.30 13.95
CA ALA A 91 6.33 -2.68 12.98
C ALA A 91 6.96 -2.66 11.59
N ASP A 92 6.16 -3.00 10.59
CA ASP A 92 6.48 -2.77 9.19
C ASP A 92 6.31 -1.29 8.85
N TRP A 93 5.28 -0.64 9.43
CA TRP A 93 4.97 0.78 9.27
C TRP A 93 4.71 1.46 10.60
N LEU A 94 5.30 2.65 10.77
CA LEU A 94 4.95 3.60 11.80
C LEU A 94 3.94 4.58 11.21
N ILE A 95 2.78 4.71 11.82
CA ILE A 95 1.75 5.64 11.36
C ILE A 95 1.43 6.69 12.41
N TYR A 96 1.00 7.86 11.94
CA TYR A 96 0.39 8.89 12.77
C TYR A 96 -0.97 9.24 12.19
N TYR A 97 -2.02 9.26 13.01
CA TYR A 97 -3.35 9.71 12.58
C TYR A 97 -3.41 11.23 12.54
N THR A 98 -3.75 11.80 11.38
CA THR A 98 -3.96 13.23 11.21
C THR A 98 -5.44 13.55 11.05
N ASP A 99 -5.86 14.68 11.59
CA ASP A 99 -7.19 15.26 11.39
C ASP A 99 -7.33 15.96 10.04
N PHE A 100 -6.22 16.13 9.30
CA PHE A 100 -6.20 16.88 8.05
C PHE A 100 -5.94 15.97 6.86
N LYS A 101 -6.99 15.74 6.08
CA LYS A 101 -6.94 14.97 4.83
C LYS A 101 -5.83 15.40 3.87
N SER A 102 -5.51 16.69 3.82
CA SER A 102 -4.45 17.24 2.96
C SER A 102 -3.04 16.82 3.36
N GLU A 103 -2.83 16.36 4.59
CA GLU A 103 -1.54 15.89 5.09
C GLU A 103 -1.33 14.39 4.86
N ALA A 104 -2.41 13.66 4.55
CA ALA A 104 -2.36 12.22 4.42
C ALA A 104 -1.43 11.80 3.28
N GLY A 105 -0.64 10.75 3.55
CA GLY A 105 0.33 10.24 2.59
C GLY A 105 1.55 9.67 3.28
N LYS A 106 2.54 9.31 2.45
CA LYS A 106 3.85 8.90 2.93
C LYS A 106 4.65 10.13 3.39
N GLN A 107 5.37 10.02 4.50
CA GLN A 107 6.39 10.99 4.87
C GLN A 107 7.72 10.61 4.22
N ASP A 108 8.38 11.61 3.64
CA ASP A 108 9.72 11.51 3.02
C ASP A 108 10.81 11.86 4.04
#